data_AF-A0A818EGF1-F1
#
_entry.id   AF-A0A818EGF1-F1
#
_cell.length_a   1.000
_cell.length_b   1.000
_cell.length_c   1.000
_cell.angle_alpha   90.00
_cell.angle_beta   90.00
_cell.angle_gamma   90.00
#
_symmetry.space_group_name_H-M   'P 1'
#
loop_
_entity.id
_entity.type
_entity.pdbx_description
1 polymer ?
#
loop_
_entity_poly.entity_id
_entity_poly.type
_entity_poly.pdbx_seq_one_letter_code
_entity_poly.pdbx_strand_id
1 'polypeptide(L)'
;MPLWTYMTISTLSAIFIISVFQCSWSKASDISERCASMNSTTNFRVNFLVNSKKGNKKCRWYFLKYKQSEWENYWFSNIEQFQNNVCELLGNAYHGKKAILTLERLKELQTFGRNRTRSNKREADKLLSRMFYRMECINPHTKVLVQVAEVSQVIEPLVGLLRDPFTICRRNNSLSAFIYEGAELQPKRFLLLSIAAPFYIHWLLQNEENTVKNSIQSSRLYKNLLPWMYQRDKISFSDAKSQLDTPNELNILIDLGSSYFQHWDADNNSAAGLWSYEQYKRFGIQFDRIIAFEKVPLDPRTAWDQLPEDVFPYYTLINVGCEATGKFSPWVILKRIAKLHDHVVVKLDIDVPSIEGPLIDQLLNDSSINSLIDEAFFEHHISVREMQAYWGNPPEKLKDSFVLFTKLRQLGIRMHSWP
;
A
#
# COMPACT_ATOMS: atom_id res chain seq x y z
N MET A 1 37.11 -8.70 -49.20
CA MET A 1 38.07 -9.82 -49.43
C MET A 1 39.03 -9.84 -48.25
N PRO A 2 39.39 -10.99 -47.65
CA PRO A 2 39.18 -12.40 -48.04
C PRO A 2 37.96 -13.03 -47.30
N LEU A 3 37.12 -13.93 -47.81
CA LEU A 3 37.26 -15.28 -48.41
C LEU A 3 37.87 -16.33 -47.49
N TRP A 4 37.05 -17.07 -46.72
CA TRP A 4 37.18 -18.51 -46.42
C TRP A 4 35.79 -19.13 -46.10
N THR A 5 35.33 -19.94 -47.05
CA THR A 5 34.63 -21.25 -46.98
C THR A 5 33.47 -21.58 -46.02
N TYR A 6 32.45 -22.17 -46.67
CA TYR A 6 31.27 -22.88 -46.20
C TYR A 6 31.54 -24.07 -45.27
N MET A 7 30.65 -24.27 -44.30
CA MET A 7 30.32 -25.59 -43.79
C MET A 7 28.81 -25.68 -43.56
N THR A 8 28.15 -26.50 -44.38
CA THR A 8 26.74 -26.89 -44.27
C THR A 8 26.59 -28.04 -43.28
N ILE A 9 25.70 -27.91 -42.30
CA ILE A 9 25.15 -29.06 -41.56
C ILE A 9 23.63 -29.05 -41.71
N SER A 10 23.14 -30.17 -42.19
CA SER A 10 21.76 -30.49 -42.53
C SER A 10 20.93 -30.88 -41.30
N THR A 11 19.71 -30.35 -41.25
CA THR A 11 18.43 -30.95 -40.83
C THR A 11 18.44 -32.00 -39.71
N LEU A 12 17.75 -31.67 -38.61
CA LEU A 12 16.71 -32.51 -37.98
C LEU A 12 16.04 -31.70 -36.86
N SER A 13 14.86 -31.15 -37.15
CA SER A 13 13.97 -30.62 -36.11
C SER A 13 12.65 -31.37 -36.17
N ALA A 14 12.47 -32.22 -35.16
CA ALA A 14 11.22 -32.90 -34.87
C ALA A 14 10.15 -31.85 -34.53
N ILE A 15 9.00 -31.96 -35.19
CA ILE A 15 7.80 -31.19 -34.92
C ILE A 15 7.16 -31.78 -33.66
N PHE A 16 7.31 -31.10 -32.52
CA PHE A 16 6.44 -31.28 -31.36
C PHE A 16 5.34 -30.21 -31.44
N ILE A 17 4.12 -30.63 -31.78
CA ILE A 17 2.93 -29.79 -31.63
C ILE A 17 2.58 -29.78 -30.15
N ILE A 18 3.00 -28.73 -29.44
CA ILE A 18 2.40 -28.35 -28.16
C ILE A 18 1.46 -27.20 -28.46
N SER A 19 0.16 -27.47 -28.31
CA SER A 19 -0.92 -26.49 -28.40
C SER A 19 -0.78 -25.46 -27.28
N VAL A 20 -0.09 -24.35 -27.55
CA VAL A 20 -0.09 -23.17 -26.69
C VAL A 20 -1.29 -22.30 -27.10
N PHE A 21 -2.23 -22.12 -26.18
CA PHE A 21 -3.26 -21.08 -26.28
C PHE A 21 -2.58 -19.71 -26.33
N GLN A 22 -2.35 -19.18 -27.52
CA GLN A 22 -2.03 -17.77 -27.73
C GLN A 22 -3.31 -16.95 -27.52
N CYS A 23 -3.43 -16.31 -26.36
CA CYS A 23 -4.32 -15.16 -26.22
C CYS A 23 -3.65 -13.96 -26.92
N SER A 24 -3.98 -13.76 -28.19
CA SER A 24 -3.65 -12.56 -28.95
C SER A 24 -4.39 -11.36 -28.34
N TRP A 25 -3.64 -10.42 -27.76
CA TRP A 25 -4.15 -9.11 -27.35
C TRP A 25 -4.31 -8.23 -28.59
N SER A 26 -5.53 -8.14 -29.12
CA SER A 26 -5.89 -7.16 -30.13
C SER A 26 -7.16 -6.42 -29.74
N LYS A 27 -7.03 -5.08 -29.69
CA LYS A 27 -8.07 -4.03 -29.60
C LYS A 27 -8.66 -3.73 -28.21
N ALA A 28 -8.33 -2.53 -27.73
CA ALA A 28 -8.70 -1.94 -26.45
C ALA A 28 -10.10 -1.27 -26.42
N SER A 29 -11.04 -1.67 -27.29
CA SER A 29 -12.36 -1.01 -27.39
C SER A 29 -13.52 -1.76 -26.70
N ASP A 30 -13.31 -2.97 -26.15
CA ASP A 30 -14.40 -3.80 -25.58
C ASP A 30 -14.32 -4.02 -24.05
N ILE A 31 -13.61 -3.15 -23.31
CA ILE A 31 -13.35 -3.35 -21.87
C ILE A 31 -14.45 -2.75 -20.97
N SER A 32 -15.34 -1.88 -21.45
CA SER A 32 -16.28 -1.18 -20.55
C SER A 32 -17.46 -2.01 -20.03
N GLU A 33 -17.82 -3.14 -20.66
CA GLU A 33 -18.96 -3.96 -20.22
C GLU A 33 -18.59 -5.23 -19.41
N ARG A 34 -17.31 -5.59 -19.29
CA ARG A 34 -16.88 -6.80 -18.55
C ARG A 34 -16.28 -6.57 -17.16
N CYS A 35 -16.11 -5.32 -16.72
CA CYS A 35 -15.62 -5.04 -15.36
C CYS A 35 -16.64 -5.29 -14.24
N ALA A 36 -17.90 -5.62 -14.56
CA ALA A 36 -18.95 -5.84 -13.57
C ALA A 36 -19.11 -7.30 -13.10
N SER A 37 -18.37 -8.29 -13.63
CA SER A 37 -18.63 -9.71 -13.32
C SER A 37 -17.41 -10.61 -13.09
N MET A 38 -16.28 -10.09 -12.58
CA MET A 38 -15.27 -10.95 -11.96
C MET A 38 -15.72 -11.34 -10.54
N ASN A 39 -16.73 -12.20 -10.45
CA ASN A 39 -17.07 -12.95 -9.23
C ASN A 39 -16.11 -14.14 -9.03
N SER A 40 -14.80 -13.91 -9.13
CA SER A 40 -13.82 -14.88 -8.64
C SER A 40 -13.73 -14.68 -7.13
N THR A 41 -14.52 -15.44 -6.37
CA THR A 41 -14.36 -15.58 -4.92
C THR A 41 -13.12 -16.43 -4.60
N THR A 42 -11.96 -16.05 -5.14
CA THR A 42 -10.69 -16.43 -4.52
C THR A 42 -10.65 -15.69 -3.19
N ASN A 43 -11.19 -16.34 -2.15
CA ASN A 43 -11.16 -15.84 -0.78
C ASN A 43 -9.69 -15.65 -0.39
N PHE A 44 -9.23 -14.42 -0.51
CA PHE A 44 -7.87 -14.06 -0.17
C PHE A 44 -7.70 -14.14 1.34
N ARG A 45 -6.88 -15.08 1.79
CA ARG A 45 -6.70 -15.36 3.22
C ARG A 45 -5.51 -14.60 3.75
N VAL A 46 -5.78 -13.42 4.31
CA VAL A 46 -4.76 -12.68 5.06
C VAL A 46 -4.79 -13.12 6.52
N ASN A 47 -4.11 -14.20 6.87
CA ASN A 47 -4.24 -14.84 8.18
C ASN A 47 -3.44 -14.11 9.27
N PHE A 48 -4.06 -13.17 9.98
CA PHE A 48 -3.49 -12.65 11.23
C PHE A 48 -3.84 -13.54 12.42
N LEU A 49 -3.01 -13.59 13.46
CA LEU A 49 -3.29 -14.39 14.65
C LEU A 49 -3.21 -13.53 15.90
N VAL A 50 -4.34 -12.99 16.36
CA VAL A 50 -4.39 -12.24 17.62
C VAL A 50 -4.64 -13.22 18.78
N ASN A 51 -3.69 -13.31 19.71
CA ASN A 51 -3.86 -14.01 20.99
C ASN A 51 -4.36 -13.03 22.06
N SER A 52 -5.61 -13.16 22.49
CA SER A 52 -6.15 -12.34 23.59
C SER A 52 -5.68 -12.87 24.95
N LYS A 53 -4.92 -12.07 25.72
CA LYS A 53 -4.44 -12.44 27.08
C LYS A 53 -5.56 -12.75 28.09
N LYS A 54 -6.81 -12.38 27.82
CA LYS A 54 -7.94 -12.58 28.76
C LYS A 54 -9.03 -13.52 28.26
N GLY A 55 -8.79 -14.24 27.18
CA GLY A 55 -9.68 -15.30 26.73
C GLY A 55 -8.95 -16.19 25.74
N ASN A 56 -9.06 -17.50 25.93
CA ASN A 56 -8.59 -18.53 24.99
C ASN A 56 -9.36 -18.37 23.67
N LYS A 57 -9.01 -17.36 22.87
CA LYS A 57 -9.60 -17.09 21.57
C LYS A 57 -8.46 -16.66 20.67
N LYS A 58 -8.32 -17.37 19.55
CA LYS A 58 -7.38 -17.07 18.49
C LYS A 58 -8.17 -16.38 17.38
N CYS A 59 -7.91 -15.10 17.13
CA CYS A 59 -8.62 -14.37 16.09
C CYS A 59 -7.81 -14.35 14.80
N ARG A 60 -8.51 -14.54 13.68
CA ARG A 60 -8.04 -14.36 12.32
C ARG A 60 -8.76 -13.23 11.66
N TRP A 61 -8.07 -12.59 10.74
CA TRP A 61 -8.62 -11.58 9.88
C TRP A 61 -8.63 -12.11 8.45
N TYR A 62 -9.46 -11.53 7.62
CA TYR A 62 -9.55 -11.87 6.20
C TYR A 62 -9.89 -10.59 5.47
N PHE A 63 -9.15 -10.30 4.41
CA PHE A 63 -9.58 -9.28 3.47
C PHE A 63 -10.81 -9.78 2.72
N LEU A 64 -11.86 -8.97 2.67
CA LEU A 64 -13.10 -9.29 1.99
C LEU A 64 -13.14 -8.66 0.60
N LYS A 65 -12.94 -7.35 0.53
CA LYS A 65 -13.05 -6.58 -0.71
C LYS A 65 -12.54 -5.15 -0.55
N TYR A 66 -12.21 -4.55 -1.68
CA TYR A 66 -12.04 -3.12 -1.84
C TYR A 66 -13.33 -2.50 -2.38
N LYS A 67 -13.68 -1.30 -1.89
CA LYS A 67 -14.76 -0.49 -2.44
C LYS A 67 -14.28 0.94 -2.65
N GLN A 68 -14.30 1.37 -3.90
CA GLN A 68 -14.07 2.75 -4.31
C GLN A 68 -15.14 3.67 -3.70
N SER A 69 -14.76 4.89 -3.35
CA SER A 69 -15.72 5.93 -2.98
C SER A 69 -16.54 6.36 -4.19
N GLU A 70 -17.70 6.98 -3.97
CA GLU A 70 -18.49 7.55 -5.07
C GLU A 70 -17.69 8.59 -5.86
N TRP A 71 -16.80 9.32 -5.17
CA TRP A 71 -15.94 10.30 -5.81
C TRP A 71 -14.86 9.64 -6.67
N GLU A 72 -14.19 8.61 -6.16
CA GLU A 72 -13.22 7.84 -6.94
C GLU A 72 -13.87 7.17 -8.16
N ASN A 73 -15.07 6.59 -8.00
CA ASN A 73 -15.84 6.02 -9.10
C ASN A 73 -16.18 7.04 -10.18
N TYR A 74 -16.61 8.24 -9.78
CA TYR A 74 -16.85 9.33 -10.71
C TYR A 74 -15.58 9.69 -11.49
N TRP A 75 -14.43 9.76 -10.78
CA TRP A 75 -13.15 10.03 -11.42
C TRP A 75 -12.76 8.95 -12.43
N PHE A 76 -12.87 7.69 -12.04
CA PHE A 76 -12.56 6.58 -12.92
C PHE A 76 -13.50 6.52 -14.14
N SER A 77 -14.79 6.81 -13.95
CA SER A 77 -15.78 6.78 -15.04
C SER A 77 -15.59 7.88 -16.08
N ASN A 78 -14.91 8.99 -15.72
CA ASN A 78 -14.63 10.11 -16.62
C ASN A 78 -13.13 10.26 -16.88
N ILE A 79 -12.34 9.19 -16.73
CA ILE A 79 -10.87 9.22 -16.77
C ILE A 79 -10.28 9.77 -18.06
N GLU A 80 -10.95 9.58 -19.20
CA GLU A 80 -10.52 10.12 -20.49
C GLU A 80 -10.56 11.66 -20.52
N GLN A 81 -11.52 12.28 -19.80
CA GLN A 81 -11.58 13.73 -19.65
C GLN A 81 -10.47 14.22 -18.71
N PHE A 82 -10.19 13.47 -17.64
CA PHE A 82 -9.15 13.81 -16.68
C PHE A 82 -7.74 13.69 -17.26
N GLN A 83 -7.48 12.72 -18.15
CA GLN A 83 -6.18 12.44 -18.73
C GLN A 83 -5.40 13.69 -19.20
N ASN A 84 -6.10 14.67 -19.75
CA ASN A 84 -5.50 15.86 -20.34
C ASN A 84 -5.80 17.17 -19.60
N ASN A 85 -6.75 17.15 -18.64
CA ASN A 85 -7.32 18.34 -18.03
C ASN A 85 -7.43 18.22 -16.50
N VAL A 86 -6.52 17.49 -15.84
CA VAL A 86 -6.57 17.25 -14.39
C VAL A 86 -6.68 18.57 -13.62
N CYS A 87 -5.83 19.54 -13.92
CA CYS A 87 -5.83 20.80 -13.18
C CYS A 87 -7.00 21.73 -13.49
N GLU A 88 -7.53 21.71 -14.72
CA GLU A 88 -8.74 22.45 -15.05
C GLU A 88 -9.95 21.89 -14.28
N LEU A 89 -10.06 20.56 -14.22
CA LEU A 89 -11.15 19.87 -13.55
C LEU A 89 -11.05 20.02 -12.03
N LEU A 90 -9.84 19.96 -11.44
CA LEU A 90 -9.64 20.29 -10.03
C LEU A 90 -9.89 21.78 -9.71
N GLY A 91 -9.71 22.66 -10.69
CA GLY A 91 -10.08 24.07 -10.61
C GLY A 91 -11.59 24.30 -10.52
N ASN A 92 -12.41 23.34 -10.94
CA ASN A 92 -13.86 23.39 -10.75
C ASN A 92 -14.20 23.39 -9.24
N ALA A 93 -15.06 24.32 -8.81
CA ALA A 93 -15.42 24.47 -7.39
C ALA A 93 -15.92 23.17 -6.73
N TYR A 94 -16.62 22.30 -7.47
CA TYR A 94 -17.10 21.03 -6.97
C TYR A 94 -15.96 20.05 -6.66
N HIS A 95 -15.02 19.88 -7.60
CA HIS A 95 -13.89 18.97 -7.44
C HIS A 95 -12.85 19.52 -6.48
N GLY A 96 -12.52 20.81 -6.59
CA GLY A 96 -11.60 21.49 -5.68
C GLY A 96 -12.06 21.40 -4.23
N LYS A 97 -13.35 21.64 -3.94
CA LYS A 97 -13.90 21.50 -2.58
C LYS A 97 -13.78 20.07 -2.05
N LYS A 98 -14.07 19.05 -2.87
CA LYS A 98 -13.92 17.64 -2.47
C LYS A 98 -12.47 17.25 -2.22
N ALA A 99 -11.54 17.73 -3.04
CA ALA A 99 -10.11 17.52 -2.84
C ALA A 99 -9.67 18.14 -1.51
N ILE A 100 -10.02 19.40 -1.24
CA ILE A 100 -9.69 20.08 0.03
C ILE A 100 -10.24 19.31 1.24
N LEU A 101 -11.53 18.99 1.24
CA LEU A 101 -12.15 18.23 2.33
C LEU A 101 -11.48 16.86 2.54
N THR A 102 -11.01 16.24 1.46
CA THR A 102 -10.28 14.97 1.53
C THR A 102 -8.90 15.18 2.15
N LEU A 103 -8.12 16.15 1.67
CA LEU A 103 -6.78 16.44 2.20
C LEU A 103 -6.80 16.88 3.66
N GLU A 104 -7.74 17.74 4.06
CA GLU A 104 -7.97 18.13 5.45
C GLU A 104 -8.25 16.91 6.32
N ARG A 105 -9.10 16.01 5.83
CA ARG A 105 -9.43 14.77 6.53
C ARG A 105 -8.23 13.83 6.63
N LEU A 106 -7.40 13.72 5.59
CA LEU A 106 -6.19 12.90 5.61
C LEU A 106 -5.17 13.45 6.61
N LYS A 107 -4.93 14.78 6.59
CA LYS A 107 -4.09 15.48 7.57
C LYS A 107 -4.60 15.29 9.00
N GLU A 108 -5.92 15.37 9.19
CA GLU A 108 -6.56 15.03 10.46
C GLU A 108 -6.13 13.60 10.86
N LEU A 109 -6.50 12.60 10.07
CA LEU A 109 -6.26 11.20 10.42
C LEU A 109 -4.77 10.85 10.70
N GLN A 110 -3.83 11.46 9.98
CA GLN A 110 -2.40 11.29 10.23
C GLN A 110 -1.90 11.98 11.51
N THR A 111 -2.47 13.12 11.90
CA THR A 111 -2.02 13.85 13.09
C THR A 111 -2.50 13.23 14.40
N PHE A 112 -3.66 12.57 14.41
CA PHE A 112 -4.33 12.10 15.64
C PHE A 112 -3.78 10.82 16.27
N GLY A 113 -2.55 10.40 15.92
CA GLY A 113 -1.97 9.07 16.15
C GLY A 113 -1.96 8.43 17.56
N ARG A 114 -2.56 9.01 18.61
CA ARG A 114 -2.66 8.39 19.96
C ARG A 114 -3.95 8.69 20.76
N ASN A 115 -4.70 9.76 20.49
CA ASN A 115 -5.59 10.33 21.53
C ASN A 115 -7.11 10.26 21.32
N ARG A 116 -7.65 9.59 20.29
CA ARG A 116 -9.12 9.40 20.19
C ARG A 116 -9.56 8.05 19.63
N THR A 117 -10.30 7.32 20.46
CA THR A 117 -10.99 6.06 20.17
C THR A 117 -12.30 6.22 19.39
N ARG A 118 -12.73 7.44 19.05
CA ARG A 118 -13.97 7.69 18.30
C ARG A 118 -13.82 8.92 17.42
N SER A 119 -13.30 8.73 16.22
CA SER A 119 -13.61 9.67 15.14
C SER A 119 -15.08 9.45 14.80
N ASN A 120 -15.96 10.37 15.21
CA ASN A 120 -17.32 10.41 14.67
C ASN A 120 -17.21 10.42 13.15
N LYS A 121 -18.02 9.58 12.49
CA LYS A 121 -18.06 9.51 11.03
C LYS A 121 -18.24 10.92 10.49
N ARG A 122 -17.25 11.42 9.76
CA ARG A 122 -17.30 12.75 9.13
C ARG A 122 -17.88 12.61 7.73
N GLU A 123 -18.47 13.69 7.23
CA GLU A 123 -18.96 13.72 5.84
C GLU A 123 -17.84 13.45 4.83
N ALA A 124 -16.63 13.96 5.12
CA ALA A 124 -15.43 13.71 4.32
C ALA A 124 -15.07 12.21 4.22
N ASP A 125 -15.46 11.36 5.17
CA ASP A 125 -15.22 9.91 5.09
C ASP A 125 -15.96 9.28 3.90
N LYS A 126 -17.01 9.92 3.37
CA LYS A 126 -17.72 9.46 2.16
C LYS A 126 -16.88 9.65 0.89
N LEU A 127 -15.91 10.57 0.92
CA LEU A 127 -14.99 10.82 -0.20
C LEU A 127 -13.84 9.80 -0.24
N LEU A 128 -13.58 9.12 0.89
CA LEU A 128 -12.55 8.09 1.02
C LEU A 128 -13.06 6.72 0.58
N SER A 129 -12.16 5.96 -0.04
CA SER A 129 -12.38 4.56 -0.40
C SER A 129 -12.23 3.65 0.82
N ARG A 130 -12.58 2.37 0.69
CA ARG A 130 -12.64 1.44 1.84
C ARG A 130 -12.08 0.06 1.52
N MET A 131 -11.29 -0.45 2.46
CA MET A 131 -10.87 -1.85 2.55
C MET A 131 -11.77 -2.55 3.57
N PHE A 132 -12.41 -3.65 3.20
CA PHE A 132 -13.29 -4.42 4.08
C PHE A 132 -12.57 -5.67 4.56
N TYR A 133 -12.74 -5.96 5.85
CA TYR A 133 -12.13 -7.11 6.50
C TYR A 133 -13.17 -7.84 7.36
N ARG A 134 -12.97 -9.16 7.52
CA ARG A 134 -13.69 -10.00 8.47
C ARG A 134 -12.73 -10.49 9.53
N MET A 135 -13.09 -10.31 10.79
CA MET A 135 -12.44 -10.98 11.92
C MET A 135 -13.23 -12.22 12.30
N GLU A 136 -12.57 -13.35 12.46
CA GLU A 136 -13.12 -14.60 12.98
C GLU A 136 -12.29 -15.04 14.19
N CYS A 137 -12.90 -15.09 15.37
CA CYS A 137 -12.25 -15.60 16.56
C CYS A 137 -12.71 -17.03 16.85
N ILE A 138 -11.76 -17.93 17.06
CA ILE A 138 -11.99 -19.34 17.34
C ILE A 138 -11.48 -19.64 18.74
N ASN A 139 -12.27 -20.36 19.54
CA ASN A 139 -11.76 -20.92 20.79
C ASN A 139 -10.76 -22.05 20.46
N PRO A 140 -9.48 -21.98 20.90
CA PRO A 140 -8.46 -22.93 20.50
C PRO A 140 -8.73 -24.34 21.05
N HIS A 141 -9.51 -24.48 22.12
CA HIS A 141 -9.87 -25.77 22.72
C HIS A 141 -11.04 -26.43 21.98
N THR A 142 -12.15 -25.69 21.80
CA THR A 142 -13.35 -26.27 21.20
C THR A 142 -13.34 -26.22 19.67
N LYS A 143 -12.43 -25.42 19.08
CA LYS A 143 -12.42 -25.06 17.65
C LYS A 143 -13.71 -24.41 17.16
N VAL A 144 -14.60 -23.99 18.07
CA VAL A 144 -15.84 -23.32 17.73
C VAL A 144 -15.58 -21.83 17.47
N LEU A 145 -16.23 -21.32 16.43
CA LEU A 145 -16.28 -19.90 16.10
C LEU A 145 -17.08 -19.16 17.17
N VAL A 146 -16.42 -18.26 17.88
CA VAL A 146 -16.98 -17.56 19.05
C VAL A 146 -17.31 -16.11 18.77
N GLN A 147 -16.75 -15.53 17.71
CA GLN A 147 -17.03 -14.16 17.32
C GLN A 147 -16.71 -13.97 15.84
N VAL A 148 -17.60 -13.26 15.14
CA VAL A 148 -17.34 -12.76 13.79
C VAL A 148 -17.66 -11.28 13.75
N ALA A 149 -16.75 -10.48 13.20
CA ALA A 149 -16.99 -9.07 12.97
C ALA A 149 -16.60 -8.70 11.54
N GLU A 150 -17.42 -7.88 10.88
CA GLU A 150 -17.01 -7.23 9.64
C GLU A 150 -16.72 -5.77 9.91
N VAL A 151 -15.55 -5.33 9.44
CA VAL A 151 -15.08 -3.96 9.60
C VAL A 151 -14.68 -3.40 8.25
N SER A 152 -14.69 -2.09 8.12
CA SER A 152 -14.00 -1.41 7.04
C SER A 152 -12.99 -0.42 7.57
N GLN A 153 -11.89 -0.29 6.87
CA GLN A 153 -10.90 0.75 7.06
C GLN A 153 -10.92 1.69 5.87
N VAL A 154 -10.83 2.99 6.11
CA VAL A 154 -10.72 3.96 5.00
C VAL A 154 -9.31 3.96 4.40
N ILE A 155 -9.23 4.41 3.16
CA ILE A 155 -7.98 4.65 2.42
C ILE A 155 -8.22 5.87 1.53
N GLU A 156 -7.19 6.66 1.27
CA GLU A 156 -7.30 7.79 0.36
C GLU A 156 -7.82 7.33 -1.00
N PRO A 157 -8.72 8.09 -1.63
CA PRO A 157 -9.21 7.72 -2.94
C PRO A 157 -8.04 7.80 -3.94
N LEU A 158 -8.11 7.01 -5.01
CA LEU A 158 -7.16 7.10 -6.13
C LEU A 158 -7.30 8.42 -6.93
N VAL A 159 -8.03 9.40 -6.43
CA VAL A 159 -8.21 10.68 -7.11
C VAL A 159 -6.91 11.47 -7.04
N GLY A 160 -6.36 11.83 -8.21
CA GLY A 160 -5.15 12.64 -8.29
C GLY A 160 -3.89 11.85 -7.95
N LEU A 161 -3.70 10.67 -8.54
CA LEU A 161 -2.49 9.80 -8.49
C LEU A 161 -1.17 10.48 -8.92
N LEU A 162 -1.11 11.80 -8.95
CA LEU A 162 -0.07 12.55 -9.61
C LEU A 162 0.87 13.25 -8.64
N ARG A 163 0.67 13.14 -7.31
CA ARG A 163 1.15 14.03 -6.22
C ARG A 163 0.00 14.92 -5.71
N ASP A 164 0.27 15.70 -4.67
CA ASP A 164 -0.69 16.63 -4.09
C ASP A 164 -1.27 17.49 -5.22
N PRO A 165 -2.58 17.38 -5.50
CA PRO A 165 -3.21 18.02 -6.65
C PRO A 165 -2.93 19.53 -6.70
N PHE A 166 -2.77 20.16 -5.56
CA PHE A 166 -2.54 21.60 -5.47
C PHE A 166 -1.06 21.99 -5.56
N THR A 167 -0.13 21.05 -5.34
CA THR A 167 1.29 21.28 -5.65
C THR A 167 1.51 21.36 -7.16
N ILE A 168 0.77 20.55 -7.94
CA ILE A 168 0.87 20.51 -9.39
C ILE A 168 0.02 21.61 -10.04
N CYS A 169 -1.22 21.77 -9.56
CA CYS A 169 -2.18 22.70 -10.13
C CYS A 169 -2.02 24.10 -9.53
N ARG A 170 -1.13 24.91 -10.11
CA ARG A 170 -0.75 26.27 -9.65
C ARG A 170 -1.86 27.35 -9.57
N ARG A 171 -3.15 27.03 -9.68
CA ARG A 171 -4.19 28.02 -10.05
C ARG A 171 -5.17 28.53 -8.98
N ASN A 172 -4.92 28.37 -7.67
CA ASN A 172 -5.71 29.11 -6.68
C ASN A 172 -4.96 29.40 -5.37
N ASN A 173 -4.32 30.57 -5.31
CA ASN A 173 -3.51 31.02 -4.17
C ASN A 173 -4.29 31.20 -2.85
N SER A 174 -5.62 31.29 -2.88
CA SER A 174 -6.42 31.52 -1.65
C SER A 174 -6.70 30.24 -0.86
N LEU A 175 -6.79 29.08 -1.53
CA LEU A 175 -7.14 27.80 -0.89
C LEU A 175 -5.90 27.05 -0.39
N SER A 176 -4.72 27.41 -0.90
CA SER A 176 -3.45 26.78 -0.57
C SER A 176 -2.98 27.15 0.85
N ALA A 177 -3.10 28.41 1.27
CA ALA A 177 -2.51 28.90 2.51
C ALA A 177 -2.82 28.05 3.76
N PHE A 178 -4.08 27.62 3.96
CA PHE A 178 -4.49 26.82 5.13
C PHE A 178 -3.94 25.38 5.12
N ILE A 179 -3.82 24.78 3.94
CA ILE A 179 -3.32 23.41 3.79
C ILE A 179 -1.79 23.38 3.94
N TYR A 180 -1.10 24.49 3.69
CA TYR A 180 0.36 24.58 3.58
C TYR A 180 1.07 25.38 4.68
N GLU A 181 0.40 25.73 5.79
CA GLU A 181 1.07 26.44 6.89
C GLU A 181 2.33 25.70 7.39
N GLY A 182 3.52 26.21 7.00
CA GLY A 182 4.79 25.98 7.67
C GLY A 182 5.59 24.72 7.35
N ALA A 183 5.21 23.90 6.36
CA ALA A 183 5.98 22.71 5.98
C ALA A 183 6.20 22.61 4.48
N GLU A 184 7.36 22.08 4.09
CA GLU A 184 7.64 21.74 2.69
C GLU A 184 6.51 20.88 2.10
N LEU A 185 6.16 21.23 0.86
CA LEU A 185 5.05 20.72 0.06
C LEU A 185 5.26 19.26 -0.35
N GLN A 186 5.41 18.33 0.61
CA GLN A 186 5.58 16.92 0.31
C GLN A 186 4.23 16.21 0.21
N PRO A 187 3.86 15.68 -0.96
CA PRO A 187 2.59 14.96 -1.14
C PRO A 187 2.43 13.73 -0.25
N LYS A 188 3.55 13.16 0.23
CA LYS A 188 3.60 11.98 1.11
C LYS A 188 2.74 12.15 2.37
N ARG A 189 2.53 13.39 2.83
CA ARG A 189 1.64 13.73 3.97
C ARG A 189 0.15 13.49 3.75
N PHE A 190 -0.24 12.99 2.57
CA PHE A 190 -1.63 12.64 2.28
C PHE A 190 -1.84 11.15 2.07
N LEU A 191 -0.79 10.33 2.23
CA LEU A 191 -0.88 8.88 2.17
C LEU A 191 -1.50 8.34 3.46
N LEU A 192 -2.71 7.78 3.40
CA LEU A 192 -3.37 7.30 4.60
C LEU A 192 -2.89 5.91 4.97
N LEU A 193 -1.78 5.87 5.70
CA LEU A 193 -1.22 4.65 6.26
C LEU A 193 -2.29 3.84 6.99
N SER A 194 -2.23 2.53 6.83
CA SER A 194 -3.10 1.56 7.51
C SER A 194 -3.17 1.85 9.01
N ILE A 195 -2.04 2.17 9.60
CA ILE A 195 -1.88 2.43 11.03
C ILE A 195 -2.35 3.81 11.45
N ALA A 196 -2.86 4.65 10.54
CA ALA A 196 -3.53 5.92 10.80
C ALA A 196 -5.02 5.84 10.47
N ALA A 197 -5.42 4.97 9.54
CA ALA A 197 -6.79 4.88 9.05
C ALA A 197 -7.79 4.36 10.12
N PRO A 198 -8.95 5.02 10.30
CA PRO A 198 -9.98 4.60 11.23
C PRO A 198 -10.76 3.38 10.73
N PHE A 199 -11.32 2.64 11.69
CA PHE A 199 -12.15 1.46 11.47
C PHE A 199 -13.62 1.75 11.77
N TYR A 200 -14.48 1.17 10.96
CA TYR A 200 -15.93 1.18 11.14
C TYR A 200 -16.39 -0.27 11.23
N ILE A 201 -17.00 -0.64 12.35
CA ILE A 201 -17.61 -1.96 12.54
C ILE A 201 -18.99 -1.93 11.87
N HIS A 202 -19.22 -2.80 10.90
CA HIS A 202 -20.51 -2.92 10.19
C HIS A 202 -21.41 -3.96 10.82
N TRP A 203 -20.82 -5.05 11.29
CA TRP A 203 -21.56 -6.19 11.81
C TRP A 203 -20.76 -6.96 12.86
N LEU A 204 -21.46 -7.50 13.86
CA LEU A 204 -20.88 -8.28 14.94
C LEU A 204 -21.85 -9.39 15.35
N LEU A 205 -21.48 -10.65 15.11
CA LEU A 205 -22.12 -11.79 15.77
C LEU A 205 -21.37 -12.15 17.05
N GLN A 206 -22.13 -12.22 18.13
CA GLN A 206 -21.72 -12.85 19.37
C GLN A 206 -22.68 -14.02 19.62
N ASN A 207 -22.16 -15.25 19.68
CA ASN A 207 -22.94 -16.46 19.97
C ASN A 207 -23.33 -16.57 21.46
N GLU A 208 -23.56 -15.45 22.14
CA GLU A 208 -24.11 -15.48 23.50
C GLU A 208 -25.63 -15.56 23.36
N GLU A 209 -26.12 -16.79 23.40
CA GLU A 209 -27.53 -17.17 23.26
C GLU A 209 -28.45 -16.62 24.37
N ASN A 210 -27.96 -15.77 25.27
CA ASN A 210 -28.79 -15.09 26.25
C ASN A 210 -28.22 -13.72 26.63
N THR A 211 -29.07 -12.70 26.50
CA THR A 211 -28.96 -11.37 27.11
C THR A 211 -27.82 -10.45 26.61
N VAL A 212 -28.18 -9.45 25.79
CA VAL A 212 -28.06 -8.00 26.08
C VAL A 212 -28.44 -7.21 24.82
N LYS A 213 -29.63 -6.60 24.84
CA LYS A 213 -30.14 -5.66 23.82
C LYS A 213 -29.66 -4.21 24.02
N ASN A 214 -28.64 -3.97 24.83
CA ASN A 214 -28.17 -2.61 25.12
C ASN A 214 -26.82 -2.35 24.47
N SER A 215 -26.84 -1.52 23.41
CA SER A 215 -25.77 -0.59 23.00
C SER A 215 -24.39 -0.95 23.56
N ILE A 216 -23.71 -1.89 22.92
CA ILE A 216 -22.34 -2.26 23.28
C ILE A 216 -21.49 -1.00 23.12
N GLN A 217 -21.09 -0.41 24.25
CA GLN A 217 -20.04 0.59 24.27
C GLN A 217 -18.81 -0.03 23.59
N SER A 218 -18.44 0.53 22.44
CA SER A 218 -17.35 0.07 21.58
C SER A 218 -16.00 -0.15 22.28
N SER A 219 -15.80 0.37 23.51
CA SER A 219 -14.56 0.37 24.28
C SER A 219 -13.95 -1.01 24.56
N ARG A 220 -14.73 -2.10 24.60
CA ARG A 220 -14.18 -3.45 24.86
C ARG A 220 -13.75 -4.22 23.61
N LEU A 221 -14.28 -3.88 22.43
CA LEU A 221 -13.96 -4.56 21.15
C LEU A 221 -12.58 -4.18 20.60
N TYR A 222 -12.03 -3.05 21.03
CA TYR A 222 -10.72 -2.57 20.56
C TYR A 222 -9.56 -3.52 20.89
N LYS A 223 -9.76 -4.48 21.81
CA LYS A 223 -8.71 -5.45 22.17
C LYS A 223 -8.38 -6.49 21.10
N ASN A 224 -9.24 -6.65 20.09
CA ASN A 224 -9.04 -7.64 19.03
C ASN A 224 -8.84 -6.99 17.64
N LEU A 225 -8.55 -5.68 17.57
CA LEU A 225 -8.11 -5.05 16.31
C LEU A 225 -6.82 -5.72 15.78
N LEU A 226 -6.47 -5.55 14.50
CA LEU A 226 -5.34 -6.24 13.84
C LEU A 226 -4.07 -6.24 14.71
N PRO A 227 -3.22 -7.30 14.67
CA PRO A 227 -2.08 -7.45 15.58
C PRO A 227 -1.19 -6.20 15.70
N TRP A 228 -0.76 -5.62 14.58
CA TRP A 228 0.04 -4.38 14.54
C TRP A 228 -0.73 -3.13 15.00
N MET A 229 -2.06 -3.18 15.07
CA MET A 229 -2.87 -2.07 15.57
C MET A 229 -3.10 -2.09 17.08
N TYR A 230 -2.89 -3.24 17.75
CA TYR A 230 -3.02 -3.34 19.21
C TYR A 230 -1.92 -2.55 19.94
N GLN A 231 -0.85 -2.17 19.25
CA GLN A 231 0.22 -1.33 19.80
C GLN A 231 -0.24 0.08 20.22
N ARG A 232 -1.46 0.51 19.83
CA ARG A 232 -1.97 1.87 20.06
C ARG A 232 -2.38 2.23 21.49
N ASP A 233 -2.81 1.27 22.31
CA ASP A 233 -3.50 1.59 23.59
C ASP A 233 -2.66 1.38 24.86
N LYS A 234 -1.40 0.89 24.78
CA LYS A 234 -0.68 0.44 25.99
C LYS A 234 0.83 0.71 26.12
N ILE A 235 1.44 1.52 25.27
CA ILE A 235 2.87 1.82 25.41
C ILE A 235 3.06 3.14 26.16
N SER A 236 3.15 3.05 27.49
CA SER A 236 3.91 4.02 28.28
C SER A 236 5.37 3.89 27.86
N PHE A 237 5.93 4.95 27.29
CA PHE A 237 7.28 4.97 26.70
C PHE A 237 8.42 4.76 27.73
N SER A 238 8.11 4.61 29.02
CA SER A 238 9.13 4.37 30.06
C SER A 238 9.58 2.92 30.18
N ASP A 239 8.81 1.93 29.73
CA ASP A 239 9.06 0.50 30.04
C ASP A 239 8.94 -0.42 28.83
N ALA A 240 9.15 0.09 27.62
CA ALA A 240 8.99 -0.64 26.37
C ALA A 240 10.14 -1.62 26.09
N LYS A 241 10.22 -2.69 26.89
CA LYS A 241 10.71 -4.00 26.43
C LYS A 241 9.51 -4.94 26.31
N SER A 242 9.04 -5.04 25.05
CA SER A 242 8.19 -6.09 24.45
C SER A 242 7.45 -7.02 25.41
N GLN A 243 6.13 -6.84 25.52
CA GLN A 243 5.28 -7.81 26.23
C GLN A 243 3.95 -8.10 25.54
N LEU A 244 3.96 -8.20 24.21
CA LEU A 244 2.95 -8.89 23.42
C LEU A 244 3.56 -9.50 22.15
N ASP A 245 4.57 -10.31 22.37
CA ASP A 245 5.06 -11.29 21.43
C ASP A 245 4.00 -12.40 21.26
N THR A 246 3.33 -12.48 20.12
CA THR A 246 3.41 -13.76 19.42
C THR A 246 4.87 -13.84 19.00
N PRO A 247 5.71 -14.75 19.52
CA PRO A 247 7.20 -14.64 19.48
C PRO A 247 7.88 -14.60 18.10
N ASN A 248 7.15 -14.37 17.02
CA ASN A 248 7.60 -14.62 15.65
C ASN A 248 6.97 -13.71 14.57
N GLU A 249 6.14 -12.73 14.92
CA GLU A 249 5.61 -11.72 13.96
C GLU A 249 6.63 -10.59 13.78
N LEU A 250 6.94 -10.25 12.54
CA LEU A 250 7.89 -9.21 12.18
C LEU A 250 7.19 -8.04 11.49
N ASN A 251 7.65 -6.82 11.74
CA ASN A 251 7.38 -5.65 10.94
C ASN A 251 8.54 -5.48 9.95
N ILE A 252 8.28 -5.62 8.66
CA ILE A 252 9.30 -5.62 7.61
C ILE A 252 9.03 -4.44 6.66
N LEU A 253 10.04 -3.60 6.46
CA LEU A 253 10.06 -2.61 5.39
C LEU A 253 10.99 -3.09 4.27
N ILE A 254 10.50 -3.14 3.04
CA ILE A 254 11.31 -3.33 1.83
C ILE A 254 11.26 -2.04 1.02
N ASP A 255 12.40 -1.36 0.90
CA ASP A 255 12.55 -0.12 0.15
C ASP A 255 13.34 -0.40 -1.13
N LEU A 256 12.66 -0.38 -2.28
CA LEU A 256 13.24 -0.66 -3.58
C LEU A 256 13.54 0.68 -4.29
N GLY A 257 14.83 0.97 -4.47
CA GLY A 257 15.33 2.29 -4.87
C GLY A 257 15.38 3.24 -3.67
N SER A 258 16.06 2.82 -2.60
CA SER A 258 16.05 3.58 -1.34
C SER A 258 16.85 4.88 -1.42
N SER A 259 17.82 4.98 -2.33
CA SER A 259 18.91 5.95 -2.25
C SER A 259 19.54 5.93 -0.84
N TYR A 260 20.05 7.06 -0.36
CA TYR A 260 20.50 7.24 1.02
C TYR A 260 19.33 7.31 2.02
N PHE A 261 19.53 6.85 3.25
CA PHE A 261 18.42 6.71 4.22
C PHE A 261 17.80 8.04 4.65
N GLN A 262 18.61 9.07 4.91
CA GLN A 262 18.12 10.38 5.37
C GLN A 262 17.94 11.39 4.23
N HIS A 263 18.95 11.52 3.37
CA HIS A 263 18.94 12.46 2.26
C HIS A 263 20.02 12.09 1.25
N TRP A 264 19.74 12.35 -0.03
CA TRP A 264 20.70 12.16 -1.14
C TRP A 264 21.29 13.50 -1.62
N ASP A 265 20.68 14.62 -1.24
CA ASP A 265 21.08 16.00 -1.50
C ASP A 265 21.13 16.82 -0.19
N ALA A 266 21.41 18.12 -0.28
CA ALA A 266 21.41 19.02 0.88
C ALA A 266 19.99 19.26 1.46
N ASP A 267 18.95 18.80 0.76
CA ASP A 267 17.55 18.99 1.13
C ASP A 267 17.07 17.77 1.94
N ASN A 268 17.05 17.93 3.26
CA ASN A 268 16.85 16.89 4.28
C ASN A 268 15.53 16.08 4.25
N ASN A 269 14.67 16.22 3.24
CA ASN A 269 13.32 15.66 3.23
C ASN A 269 13.04 14.68 2.09
N SER A 270 13.99 14.41 1.21
CA SER A 270 13.75 13.63 0.00
C SER A 270 13.74 12.11 0.22
N ALA A 271 14.48 11.59 1.21
CA ALA A 271 14.66 10.16 1.38
C ALA A 271 13.40 9.42 1.85
N ALA A 272 13.04 8.37 1.11
CA ALA A 272 11.88 7.56 1.37
C ALA A 272 12.02 6.67 2.63
N GLY A 273 13.23 6.19 2.89
CA GLY A 273 13.56 5.33 4.02
C GLY A 273 13.26 6.02 5.35
N LEU A 274 13.84 7.21 5.58
CA LEU A 274 13.58 8.00 6.78
C LEU A 274 12.10 8.37 6.93
N TRP A 275 11.43 8.79 5.84
CA TRP A 275 10.01 9.13 5.91
C TRP A 275 9.18 7.94 6.38
N SER A 276 9.37 6.77 5.77
CA SER A 276 8.62 5.55 6.11
C SER A 276 8.89 5.15 7.56
N TYR A 277 10.16 5.11 7.95
CA TYR A 277 10.56 4.81 9.31
C TYR A 277 9.92 5.75 10.34
N GLU A 278 10.03 7.07 10.16
CA GLU A 278 9.49 8.07 11.09
C GLU A 278 7.96 8.03 11.17
N GLN A 279 7.27 7.85 10.04
CA GLN A 279 5.81 7.75 10.06
C GLN A 279 5.35 6.53 10.86
N TYR A 280 5.89 5.33 10.60
CA TYR A 280 5.48 4.13 11.32
C TYR A 280 5.88 4.21 12.81
N LYS A 281 7.09 4.70 13.11
CA LYS A 281 7.57 4.91 14.49
C LYS A 281 6.67 5.87 15.27
N ARG A 282 6.21 6.96 14.67
CA ARG A 282 5.27 7.92 15.29
C ARG A 282 4.00 7.23 15.80
N PHE A 283 3.49 6.27 15.03
CA PHE A 283 2.31 5.47 15.37
C PHE A 283 2.62 4.24 16.25
N GLY A 284 3.86 4.10 16.71
CA GLY A 284 4.28 3.06 17.64
C GLY A 284 4.75 1.77 16.98
N ILE A 285 4.86 1.73 15.66
CA ILE A 285 5.38 0.56 14.93
C ILE A 285 6.85 0.77 14.65
N GLN A 286 7.66 -0.12 15.23
CA GLN A 286 9.07 -0.24 14.92
C GLN A 286 9.25 -1.37 13.92
N PHE A 287 10.05 -1.15 12.87
CA PHE A 287 10.43 -2.21 11.96
C PHE A 287 11.47 -3.12 12.61
N ASP A 288 11.22 -4.42 12.54
CA ASP A 288 12.16 -5.47 12.98
C ASP A 288 13.20 -5.77 11.90
N ARG A 289 12.90 -5.40 10.65
CA ARG A 289 13.80 -5.50 9.49
C ARG A 289 13.52 -4.37 8.52
N ILE A 290 14.57 -3.72 8.04
CA ILE A 290 14.52 -2.79 6.91
C ILE A 290 15.48 -3.29 5.85
N ILE A 291 14.97 -3.59 4.65
CA ILE A 291 15.78 -4.06 3.52
C ILE A 291 15.71 -3.00 2.43
N ALA A 292 16.85 -2.41 2.14
CA ALA A 292 17.00 -1.36 1.14
C ALA A 292 17.74 -1.91 -0.08
N PHE A 293 17.20 -1.69 -1.27
CA PHE A 293 17.90 -1.96 -2.52
C PHE A 293 18.27 -0.65 -3.19
N GLU A 294 19.49 -0.61 -3.72
CA GLU A 294 19.94 0.52 -4.51
C GLU A 294 20.73 0.04 -5.74
N LYS A 295 20.37 0.59 -6.90
CA LYS A 295 21.00 0.22 -8.18
C LYS A 295 22.34 0.92 -8.35
N VAL A 296 22.42 2.19 -7.96
CA VAL A 296 23.66 2.99 -8.03
C VAL A 296 24.46 2.75 -6.76
N PRO A 297 25.61 2.06 -6.81
CA PRO A 297 26.34 1.71 -5.60
C PRO A 297 26.61 2.93 -4.71
N LEU A 298 26.08 2.92 -3.50
CA LEU A 298 26.31 3.94 -2.49
C LEU A 298 27.67 3.73 -1.83
N ASP A 299 28.28 4.82 -1.35
CA ASP A 299 29.41 4.72 -0.44
C ASP A 299 28.96 4.09 0.88
N PRO A 300 29.50 2.93 1.29
CA PRO A 300 29.01 2.24 2.47
C PRO A 300 29.09 3.10 3.72
N ARG A 301 30.20 3.82 3.94
CA ARG A 301 30.38 4.61 5.16
C ARG A 301 29.32 5.70 5.26
N THR A 302 29.13 6.45 4.18
CA THR A 302 28.08 7.47 4.09
C THR A 302 26.69 6.89 4.31
N ALA A 303 26.38 5.72 3.72
CA ALA A 303 25.07 5.08 3.87
C ALA A 303 24.80 4.64 5.32
N TRP A 304 25.80 4.09 6.01
CA TRP A 304 25.68 3.64 7.40
C TRP A 304 25.71 4.79 8.41
N ASP A 305 26.51 5.84 8.17
CA ASP A 305 26.62 7.01 9.07
C ASP A 305 25.32 7.84 9.14
N GLN A 306 24.42 7.70 8.15
CA GLN A 306 23.10 8.33 8.16
C GLN A 306 22.02 7.56 8.94
N LEU A 307 22.26 6.31 9.34
CA LEU A 307 21.20 5.56 10.02
C LEU A 307 20.98 6.08 11.44
N PRO A 308 19.73 6.25 11.89
CA PRO A 308 19.44 6.40 13.31
C PRO A 308 20.05 5.24 14.10
N GLU A 309 20.60 5.51 15.29
CA GLU A 309 21.26 4.49 16.12
C GLU A 309 20.35 3.28 16.40
N ASP A 310 19.05 3.54 16.59
CA ASP A 310 18.08 2.48 16.84
C ASP A 310 17.71 1.70 15.58
N VAL A 311 18.02 2.16 14.37
CA VAL A 311 17.79 1.47 13.08
C VAL A 311 18.94 0.57 12.67
N PHE A 312 20.16 0.97 13.00
CA PHE A 312 21.39 0.30 12.62
C PHE A 312 21.37 -1.24 12.77
N PRO A 313 20.85 -1.84 13.86
CA PRO A 313 20.93 -3.29 14.06
C PRO A 313 20.06 -4.14 13.13
N TYR A 314 19.08 -3.56 12.45
CA TYR A 314 18.11 -4.29 11.61
C TYR A 314 17.99 -3.75 10.18
N TYR A 315 18.86 -2.80 9.80
CA TYR A 315 18.96 -2.31 8.44
C TYR A 315 19.87 -3.23 7.61
N THR A 316 19.43 -3.54 6.39
CA THR A 316 20.20 -4.30 5.40
C THR A 316 20.23 -3.54 4.09
N LEU A 317 21.40 -3.04 3.72
CA LEU A 317 21.62 -2.44 2.40
C LEU A 317 22.08 -3.52 1.41
N ILE A 318 21.24 -3.78 0.42
CA ILE A 318 21.57 -4.56 -0.77
C ILE A 318 22.04 -3.56 -1.83
N ASN A 319 23.34 -3.28 -1.83
CA ASN A 319 23.98 -2.27 -2.69
C ASN A 319 24.20 -2.79 -4.13
N VAL A 320 23.18 -3.46 -4.68
CA VAL A 320 23.08 -3.93 -6.05
C VAL A 320 21.63 -3.77 -6.51
N GLY A 321 21.44 -3.46 -7.80
CA GLY A 321 20.11 -3.26 -8.36
C GLY A 321 19.20 -4.49 -8.24
N CYS A 322 17.90 -4.25 -8.09
CA CYS A 322 16.91 -5.31 -8.12
C CYS A 322 16.86 -6.02 -9.47
N GLU A 323 16.55 -7.31 -9.44
CA GLU A 323 16.22 -8.10 -10.61
C GLU A 323 14.72 -8.43 -10.60
N ALA A 324 14.06 -8.44 -11.76
CA ALA A 324 12.69 -8.93 -11.84
C ALA A 324 12.61 -10.41 -11.40
N THR A 325 13.63 -11.19 -11.75
CA THR A 325 13.77 -12.61 -11.42
C THR A 325 15.22 -12.91 -11.05
N GLY A 326 15.47 -13.84 -10.13
CA GLY A 326 16.82 -14.23 -9.75
C GLY A 326 17.09 -14.10 -8.26
N LYS A 327 18.36 -14.04 -7.89
CA LYS A 327 18.77 -14.03 -6.47
C LYS A 327 18.56 -12.66 -5.82
N PHE A 328 18.58 -11.59 -6.62
CA PHE A 328 18.31 -10.22 -6.18
C PHE A 328 16.89 -9.77 -6.52
N SER A 329 15.99 -10.72 -6.78
CA SER A 329 14.56 -10.42 -6.84
C SER A 329 14.04 -10.17 -5.42
N PRO A 330 13.42 -9.00 -5.17
CA PRO A 330 12.89 -8.67 -3.84
C PRO A 330 11.80 -9.66 -3.41
N TRP A 331 11.06 -10.23 -4.36
CA TRP A 331 10.03 -11.22 -4.07
C TRP A 331 10.59 -12.58 -3.66
N VAL A 332 11.74 -13.00 -4.22
CA VAL A 332 12.44 -14.21 -3.77
C VAL A 332 12.94 -14.04 -2.34
N ILE A 333 13.43 -12.86 -2.00
CA ILE A 333 13.87 -12.53 -0.64
C ILE A 333 12.67 -12.47 0.32
N LEU A 334 11.60 -11.76 -0.06
CA LEU A 334 10.38 -11.64 0.73
C LEU A 334 9.80 -13.02 1.09
N LYS A 335 9.64 -13.92 0.13
CA LYS A 335 9.13 -15.30 0.37
C LYS A 335 9.97 -16.11 1.35
N ARG A 336 11.25 -15.76 1.55
CA ARG A 336 12.15 -16.47 2.48
C ARG A 336 12.11 -15.92 3.89
N ILE A 337 11.88 -14.60 4.02
CA ILE A 337 11.98 -13.92 5.32
C ILE A 337 10.63 -13.65 5.96
N ALA A 338 9.58 -13.50 5.15
CA ALA A 338 8.25 -13.11 5.61
C ALA A 338 7.30 -14.30 5.70
N LYS A 339 6.33 -14.17 6.58
CA LYS A 339 5.25 -15.11 6.83
C LYS A 339 3.92 -14.37 6.69
N LEU A 340 2.84 -15.11 6.47
CA LEU A 340 1.47 -14.55 6.29
C LEU A 340 0.92 -13.70 7.45
N HIS A 341 1.62 -13.66 8.59
CA HIS A 341 1.22 -12.93 9.79
C HIS A 341 2.20 -11.80 10.13
N ASP A 342 3.30 -11.68 9.38
CA ASP A 342 4.17 -10.51 9.45
C ASP A 342 3.44 -9.31 8.85
N HIS A 343 3.82 -8.12 9.30
CA HIS A 343 3.35 -6.87 8.73
C HIS A 343 4.40 -6.37 7.73
N VAL A 344 4.07 -6.38 6.45
CA VAL A 344 5.04 -6.07 5.38
C VAL A 344 4.62 -4.82 4.62
N VAL A 345 5.55 -3.87 4.61
CA VAL A 345 5.46 -2.61 3.89
C VAL A 345 6.47 -2.61 2.76
N VAL A 346 6.02 -2.30 1.54
CA VAL A 346 6.90 -2.25 0.37
C VAL A 346 6.84 -0.87 -0.28
N LYS A 347 7.99 -0.27 -0.57
CA LYS A 347 8.12 0.83 -1.51
C LYS A 347 8.77 0.33 -2.79
N LEU A 348 8.17 0.63 -3.94
CA LEU A 348 8.70 0.38 -5.27
C LEU A 348 8.88 1.71 -5.99
N ASP A 349 10.13 2.09 -6.24
CA ASP A 349 10.51 3.37 -6.87
C ASP A 349 11.98 3.26 -7.29
N ILE A 350 12.23 2.46 -8.33
CA ILE A 350 13.56 2.07 -8.83
C ILE A 350 13.99 2.98 -10.01
N ASP A 351 13.06 3.75 -10.58
CA ASP A 351 13.26 4.55 -11.80
C ASP A 351 13.67 3.72 -13.03
N VAL A 352 13.25 2.45 -13.08
CA VAL A 352 13.56 1.54 -14.19
C VAL A 352 12.31 0.75 -14.59
N PRO A 353 11.50 1.28 -15.53
CA PRO A 353 10.23 0.66 -15.93
C PRO A 353 10.35 -0.80 -16.38
N SER A 354 11.48 -1.16 -17.02
CA SER A 354 11.74 -2.54 -17.47
C SER A 354 11.95 -3.54 -16.32
N ILE A 355 12.13 -3.07 -15.09
CA ILE A 355 12.21 -3.89 -13.87
C ILE A 355 10.92 -3.76 -13.06
N GLU A 356 10.40 -2.55 -12.88
CA GLU A 356 9.19 -2.30 -12.08
C GLU A 356 7.95 -2.96 -12.66
N GLY A 357 7.74 -2.87 -13.98
CA GLY A 357 6.61 -3.51 -14.66
C GLY A 357 6.54 -5.02 -14.36
N PRO A 358 7.61 -5.79 -14.64
CA PRO A 358 7.66 -7.21 -14.28
C PRO A 358 7.51 -7.51 -12.78
N LEU A 359 7.97 -6.64 -11.88
CA LEU A 359 7.78 -6.82 -10.44
C LEU A 359 6.31 -6.63 -10.05
N ILE A 360 5.63 -5.63 -10.61
CA ILE A 360 4.20 -5.38 -10.43
C ILE A 360 3.36 -6.51 -11.02
N ASP A 361 3.71 -7.02 -12.20
CA ASP A 361 3.02 -8.16 -12.81
C ASP A 361 3.10 -9.39 -11.92
N GLN A 362 4.24 -9.62 -11.26
CA GLN A 362 4.37 -10.69 -10.26
C GLN A 362 3.47 -10.46 -9.05
N LEU A 363 3.35 -9.23 -8.54
CA LEU A 363 2.39 -8.90 -7.47
C LEU A 363 0.94 -9.19 -7.87
N LEU A 364 0.56 -8.85 -9.10
CA LEU A 364 -0.80 -9.07 -9.59
C LEU A 364 -1.14 -10.56 -9.77
N ASN A 365 -0.17 -11.36 -10.20
CA ASN A 365 -0.42 -12.72 -10.69
C ASN A 365 0.05 -13.85 -9.75
N ASP A 366 0.91 -13.56 -8.77
CA ASP A 366 1.42 -14.57 -7.84
C ASP A 366 0.85 -14.38 -6.43
N SER A 367 -0.13 -15.22 -6.09
CA SER A 367 -0.77 -15.20 -4.78
C SER A 367 0.18 -15.48 -3.62
N SER A 368 1.33 -16.13 -3.87
CA SER A 368 2.34 -16.36 -2.84
C SER A 368 3.21 -15.15 -2.53
N ILE A 369 3.15 -14.09 -3.35
CA ILE A 369 3.79 -12.80 -3.10
C ILE A 369 2.79 -11.83 -2.49
N ASN A 370 1.67 -11.58 -3.18
CA ASN A 370 0.72 -10.57 -2.73
C ASN A 370 0.09 -10.89 -1.37
N SER A 371 0.03 -12.17 -0.95
CA SER A 371 -0.47 -12.54 0.38
C SER A 371 0.48 -12.19 1.51
N LEU A 372 1.71 -11.81 1.19
CA LEU A 372 2.74 -11.41 2.15
C LEU A 372 2.84 -9.89 2.29
N ILE A 373 2.12 -9.09 1.50
CA ILE A 373 2.26 -7.62 1.48
C ILE A 373 0.96 -6.99 1.96
N ASP A 374 1.05 -6.14 2.98
CA ASP A 374 -0.11 -5.46 3.55
C ASP A 374 -0.29 -4.06 2.98
N GLU A 375 0.81 -3.36 2.78
CA GLU A 375 0.84 -1.96 2.37
C GLU A 375 1.97 -1.75 1.36
N ALA A 376 1.67 -1.02 0.28
CA ALA A 376 2.62 -0.80 -0.78
C ALA A 376 2.55 0.63 -1.31
N PHE A 377 3.70 1.17 -1.68
CA PHE A 377 3.88 2.48 -2.30
C PHE A 377 4.54 2.28 -3.66
N PHE A 378 3.96 2.85 -4.72
CA PHE A 378 4.53 2.75 -6.05
C PHE A 378 4.41 4.06 -6.83
N GLU A 379 5.52 4.56 -7.37
CA GLU A 379 5.55 5.72 -8.27
C GLU A 379 5.34 5.24 -9.70
N HIS A 380 4.07 5.13 -10.10
CA HIS A 380 3.74 4.74 -11.47
C HIS A 380 3.77 5.96 -12.40
N HIS A 381 4.87 6.11 -13.13
CA HIS A 381 5.05 7.16 -14.12
C HIS A 381 3.98 7.09 -15.23
N ILE A 382 3.21 8.18 -15.39
CA ILE A 382 2.12 8.27 -16.38
C ILE A 382 2.10 9.59 -17.14
N SER A 383 1.59 9.54 -18.37
CA SER A 383 1.55 10.65 -19.33
C SER A 383 0.43 11.65 -19.00
N VAL A 384 0.56 12.39 -17.91
CA VAL A 384 -0.33 13.53 -17.63
C VAL A 384 0.41 14.83 -17.87
N ARG A 385 -0.22 15.77 -18.59
CA ARG A 385 0.37 17.04 -19.03
C ARG A 385 1.11 17.75 -17.91
N GLU A 386 0.49 17.82 -16.73
CA GLU A 386 1.03 18.58 -15.61
C GLU A 386 2.21 17.89 -14.90
N MET A 387 2.44 16.60 -15.17
CA MET A 387 3.60 15.84 -14.68
C MET A 387 4.72 15.66 -15.71
N GLN A 388 4.53 16.10 -16.95
CA GLN A 388 5.53 15.96 -18.01
C GLN A 388 6.87 16.63 -17.67
N ALA A 389 6.86 17.71 -16.90
CA ALA A 389 8.08 18.39 -16.46
C ALA A 389 8.92 17.56 -15.47
N TYR A 390 8.32 16.58 -14.79
CA TYR A 390 8.97 15.74 -13.80
C TYR A 390 9.28 14.35 -14.34
N TRP A 391 8.34 13.74 -15.07
CA TRP A 391 8.45 12.35 -15.56
C TRP A 391 8.77 12.25 -17.05
N GLY A 392 8.85 13.36 -17.77
CA GLY A 392 9.02 13.37 -19.22
C GLY A 392 7.75 12.89 -19.93
N ASN A 393 7.88 11.88 -20.79
CA ASN A 393 6.76 11.34 -21.59
C ASN A 393 6.66 9.82 -21.43
N PRO A 394 6.32 9.32 -20.23
CA PRO A 394 6.09 7.89 -20.04
C PRO A 394 4.92 7.43 -20.94
N PRO A 395 4.94 6.20 -21.47
CA PRO A 395 3.90 5.74 -22.40
C PRO A 395 2.55 5.44 -21.73
N GLU A 396 2.53 5.16 -20.43
CA GLU A 396 1.34 4.77 -19.67
C GLU A 396 0.40 5.96 -19.44
N LYS A 397 -0.90 5.68 -19.34
CA LYS A 397 -1.95 6.67 -19.12
C LYS A 397 -2.42 6.68 -17.67
N LEU A 398 -3.10 7.75 -17.25
CA LEU A 398 -3.72 7.85 -15.93
C LEU A 398 -4.67 6.70 -15.64
N LYS A 399 -5.41 6.26 -16.67
CA LYS A 399 -6.29 5.09 -16.60
C LYS A 399 -5.54 3.81 -16.23
N ASP A 400 -4.31 3.64 -16.72
CA ASP A 400 -3.51 2.45 -16.47
C ASP A 400 -3.13 2.38 -14.98
N SER A 401 -2.69 3.50 -14.37
CA SER A 401 -2.47 3.58 -12.91
C SER A 401 -3.74 3.28 -12.10
N PHE A 402 -4.89 3.83 -12.49
CA PHE A 402 -6.15 3.58 -11.80
C PHE A 402 -6.52 2.10 -11.83
N VAL A 403 -6.44 1.47 -13.00
CA VAL A 403 -6.72 0.04 -13.16
C VAL A 403 -5.75 -0.78 -12.32
N LEU A 404 -4.46 -0.45 -12.40
CA LEU A 404 -3.40 -1.15 -11.68
C LEU A 404 -3.61 -1.08 -10.16
N PHE A 405 -3.73 0.12 -9.60
CA PHE A 405 -3.84 0.31 -8.15
C PHE A 405 -5.18 -0.24 -7.62
N THR A 406 -6.25 -0.15 -8.41
CA THR A 406 -7.53 -0.77 -8.07
C THR A 406 -7.39 -2.29 -7.96
N LYS A 407 -6.71 -2.94 -8.92
CA LYS A 407 -6.47 -4.40 -8.86
C LYS A 407 -5.65 -4.79 -7.64
N LEU A 408 -4.58 -4.05 -7.32
CA LEU A 408 -3.77 -4.32 -6.13
C LEU A 408 -4.58 -4.14 -4.83
N ARG A 409 -5.41 -3.10 -4.74
CA ARG A 409 -6.36 -2.93 -3.62
C ARG A 409 -7.40 -4.04 -3.56
N GLN A 410 -7.88 -4.55 -4.70
CA GLN A 410 -8.76 -5.72 -4.76
C GLN A 410 -8.07 -7.03 -4.36
N LEU A 411 -6.75 -7.09 -4.35
CA LEU A 411 -5.97 -8.20 -3.80
C LEU A 411 -5.71 -8.05 -2.29
N GLY A 412 -6.16 -6.97 -1.66
CA GLY A 412 -5.98 -6.71 -0.23
C GLY A 412 -4.75 -5.88 0.13
N ILE A 413 -3.90 -5.55 -0.85
CA ILE A 413 -2.75 -4.66 -0.67
C ILE A 413 -3.26 -3.23 -0.55
N ARG A 414 -2.91 -2.53 0.52
CA ARG A 414 -3.14 -1.08 0.63
C ARG A 414 -2.15 -0.34 -0.26
N MET A 415 -2.50 -0.26 -1.54
CA MET A 415 -1.67 0.39 -2.54
C MET A 415 -1.84 1.92 -2.51
N HIS A 416 -0.72 2.61 -2.44
CA HIS A 416 -0.57 4.07 -2.40
C HIS A 416 0.22 4.54 -3.63
N SER A 417 -0.21 5.67 -4.21
CA SER A 417 0.59 6.37 -5.22
C SER A 417 1.78 7.02 -4.53
N TRP A 418 2.99 6.51 -4.76
CA TRP A 418 4.18 7.18 -4.27
C TRP A 418 4.39 8.46 -5.09
N PRO A 419 4.60 9.60 -4.41
CA PRO A 419 4.71 10.88 -5.06
C PRO A 419 6.12 11.22 -5.50
#